data_AF-A0A6A5YLL1-F1
#
_entry.id   AF-A0A6A5YLL1-F1
#
_cell.length_a   1.000
_cell.length_b   1.000
_cell.length_c   1.000
_cell.angle_alpha   90.00
_cell.angle_beta   90.00
_cell.angle_gamma   90.00
#
_symmetry.space_group_name_H-M   'P 1'
#
loop_
_entity.id
_entity.type
_entity.pdbx_description
1 polymer ?
#
loop_
_entity_poly.entity_id
_entity_poly.type
_entity_poly.pdbx_seq_one_letter_code
_entity_poly.pdbx_strand_id
1 'polypeptide(L)'
;MTEPRMRLRQKGQQFPSNELENFLLAFGDSPHPLPETVRVLDEIVVDYIIETCHEAAAAAHYSKRAKIKLEDFRFMLRGDEGKLGRVSEMLELEKDLKNKRKAFDTNDEVAEEVVGREEEEKEEEE
;
A
#
# COMPACT_ATOMS: atom_id res chain seq x y z
N MET A 1 11.78 -28.25 4.52
CA MET A 1 10.73 -27.51 3.80
C MET A 1 9.51 -27.52 4.69
N THR A 2 9.08 -26.36 5.20
CA THR A 2 7.82 -26.28 5.95
C THR A 2 6.74 -26.04 4.90
N GLU A 3 5.89 -27.04 4.65
CA GLU A 3 4.77 -26.88 3.71
C GLU A 3 3.92 -25.66 4.09
N PRO A 4 3.35 -24.92 3.12
CA PRO A 4 2.38 -23.87 3.42
C PRO A 4 1.20 -24.51 4.14
N ARG A 5 1.15 -24.38 5.47
CA ARG A 5 0.00 -24.84 6.24
C ARG A 5 -1.18 -23.96 5.86
N MET A 6 -2.18 -24.54 5.21
CA MET A 6 -3.48 -23.92 4.98
C MET A 6 -4.00 -23.43 6.33
N ARG A 7 -4.00 -22.11 6.54
CA ARG A 7 -4.58 -21.52 7.74
C ARG A 7 -6.09 -21.58 7.60
N LEU A 8 -6.77 -21.86 8.71
CA LEU A 8 -8.23 -21.92 8.73
C LEU A 8 -8.79 -20.57 8.28
N ARG A 9 -9.54 -20.55 7.16
CA ARG A 9 -10.25 -19.35 6.70
C ARG A 9 -11.04 -18.77 7.86
N GLN A 10 -10.88 -17.46 8.11
CA GLN A 10 -11.88 -16.78 8.92
C GLN A 10 -13.21 -16.90 8.18
N LYS A 11 -14.21 -17.46 8.87
CA LYS A 11 -15.54 -17.62 8.29
C LYS A 11 -16.22 -16.26 8.26
N GLY A 12 -16.74 -15.88 7.10
CA GLY A 12 -17.46 -14.63 6.89
C GLY A 12 -16.72 -13.67 5.97
N GLN A 13 -17.37 -12.54 5.72
CA GLN A 13 -16.87 -11.45 4.91
C GLN A 13 -15.54 -10.91 5.47
N GLN A 14 -14.50 -10.80 4.65
CA GLN A 14 -13.19 -10.26 5.04
C GLN A 14 -13.09 -8.74 4.81
N PHE A 15 -13.63 -8.26 3.69
CA PHE A 15 -13.62 -6.85 3.31
C PHE A 15 -14.98 -6.18 3.51
N PRO A 16 -15.04 -4.89 3.87
CA PRO A 16 -16.30 -4.15 3.94
C PRO A 16 -17.04 -4.18 2.59
N SER A 17 -18.34 -4.52 2.60
CA SER A 17 -19.12 -4.70 1.37
C SER A 17 -19.17 -3.43 0.50
N ASN A 18 -19.21 -2.26 1.12
CA ASN A 18 -19.17 -0.96 0.43
C ASN A 18 -17.86 -0.74 -0.36
N GLU A 19 -16.73 -1.26 0.12
CA GLU A 19 -15.46 -1.15 -0.61
C GLU A 19 -15.46 -2.06 -1.84
N LEU A 20 -16.00 -3.28 -1.70
CA LEU A 20 -16.13 -4.22 -2.80
C LEU A 20 -17.15 -3.76 -3.86
N GLU A 21 -18.26 -3.15 -3.43
CA GLU A 21 -19.23 -2.53 -4.34
C GLU A 21 -18.61 -1.37 -5.13
N ASN A 22 -17.88 -0.49 -4.45
CA ASN A 22 -17.15 0.60 -5.12
C ASN A 22 -16.07 0.08 -6.07
N PHE A 23 -15.40 -1.03 -5.72
CA PHE A 23 -14.45 -1.69 -6.60
C PHE A 23 -15.14 -2.17 -7.88
N LEU A 24 -16.25 -2.90 -7.76
CA LEU A 24 -17.03 -3.36 -8.91
C LEU A 24 -17.49 -2.18 -9.80
N LEU A 25 -18.00 -1.11 -9.18
CA LEU A 25 -18.40 0.11 -9.89
C LEU A 25 -17.23 0.76 -10.64
N ALA A 26 -16.04 0.83 -10.03
CA ALA A 26 -14.85 1.41 -10.66
C ALA A 26 -14.39 0.62 -11.90
N PHE A 27 -14.72 -0.68 -11.98
CA PHE A 27 -14.48 -1.53 -13.14
C PHE A 27 -15.69 -1.65 -14.08
N GLY A 28 -16.73 -0.83 -13.89
CA GLY A 28 -17.85 -0.68 -14.81
C GLY A 28 -19.07 -1.57 -14.53
N ASP A 29 -19.17 -2.15 -13.33
CA ASP A 29 -20.37 -2.89 -12.90
C ASP A 29 -21.52 -1.94 -12.46
N SER A 30 -22.66 -2.52 -12.08
CA SER A 30 -23.84 -1.83 -11.55
C SER A 30 -23.54 -1.09 -10.23
N PRO A 31 -24.15 0.09 -9.98
CA PRO A 31 -24.12 0.76 -8.68
C PRO A 31 -24.71 -0.06 -7.52
N HIS A 32 -25.52 -1.07 -7.85
CA HIS A 32 -26.11 -2.01 -6.90
C HIS A 32 -25.84 -3.43 -7.41
N PRO A 33 -24.63 -3.98 -7.16
CA PRO A 33 -24.29 -5.33 -7.58
C PRO A 33 -25.04 -6.36 -6.72
N LEU A 34 -25.16 -7.59 -7.23
CA LEU A 34 -25.80 -8.67 -6.49
C LEU A 34 -24.98 -9.02 -5.23
N PRO A 35 -25.62 -9.29 -4.07
CA PRO A 35 -24.93 -9.71 -2.86
C PRO A 35 -24.03 -10.94 -3.06
N GLU A 36 -24.44 -11.86 -3.94
CA GLU A 36 -23.68 -13.04 -4.31
C GLU A 36 -22.39 -12.67 -5.04
N THR A 37 -22.42 -11.67 -5.93
CA THR A 37 -21.22 -11.16 -6.63
C THR A 37 -20.24 -10.56 -5.65
N VAL A 38 -20.71 -9.74 -4.71
CA VAL A 38 -19.87 -9.12 -3.67
C VAL A 38 -19.20 -10.20 -2.80
N ARG A 39 -19.96 -11.24 -2.41
CA ARG A 39 -19.43 -12.36 -1.63
C ARG A 39 -18.37 -13.16 -2.40
N VAL A 40 -18.60 -13.45 -3.68
CA VAL A 40 -17.64 -14.18 -4.52
C VAL A 40 -16.38 -13.34 -4.74
N LEU A 41 -16.53 -12.03 -4.94
CA LEU A 41 -15.39 -11.12 -5.06
C LEU A 41 -14.54 -11.12 -3.79
N ASP A 42 -15.16 -11.08 -2.61
CA ASP A 42 -14.47 -11.19 -1.32
C ASP A 42 -13.61 -12.46 -1.26
N GLU A 43 -14.18 -13.61 -1.61
CA GLU A 43 -13.47 -14.89 -1.62
C GLU A 43 -12.28 -14.88 -2.61
N ILE A 44 -12.49 -14.37 -3.83
CA ILE A 44 -11.44 -14.29 -4.87
C ILE A 44 -10.30 -13.38 -4.43
N VAL A 45 -10.61 -12.20 -3.89
CA VAL A 45 -9.60 -11.21 -3.48
C VAL A 45 -8.78 -11.74 -2.30
N VAL A 46 -9.44 -12.38 -1.33
CA VAL A 46 -8.76 -13.02 -0.20
C VAL A 46 -7.80 -14.09 -0.67
N ASP A 47 -8.25 -14.99 -1.56
CA ASP A 47 -7.42 -16.07 -2.09
C ASP A 47 -6.22 -15.50 -2.89
N TYR A 48 -6.45 -14.49 -3.73
CA TYR A 48 -5.39 -13.80 -4.45
C TYR A 48 -4.31 -13.20 -3.53
N ILE A 49 -4.71 -12.52 -2.44
CA ILE A 49 -3.77 -11.93 -1.48
C ILE A 49 -2.96 -13.02 -0.76
N ILE A 50 -3.62 -14.10 -0.35
CA ILE A 50 -2.98 -15.22 0.35
C ILE A 50 -1.95 -15.88 -0.56
N GLU A 51 -2.32 -16.22 -1.81
CA GLU A 51 -1.44 -16.84 -2.79
C GLU A 51 -0.23 -15.94 -3.11
N THR A 52 -0.49 -14.66 -3.35
CA THR A 52 0.55 -13.63 -3.56
C THR A 52 1.55 -13.58 -2.39
N CYS A 53 1.05 -13.61 -1.15
CA CYS A 53 1.90 -13.60 0.04
C CYS A 53 2.72 -14.89 0.18
N HIS A 54 2.16 -16.04 -0.20
CA HIS A 54 2.87 -17.31 -0.18
C HIS A 54 4.00 -17.35 -1.20
N GLU A 55 3.77 -16.85 -2.41
CA GLU A 55 4.81 -16.76 -3.44
C GLU A 55 5.94 -15.79 -3.05
N ALA A 56 5.59 -14.63 -2.51
CA ALA A 56 6.57 -13.67 -1.97
C ALA A 56 7.34 -14.29 -0.78
N ALA A 57 6.68 -15.03 0.10
CA ALA A 57 7.34 -15.76 1.19
C ALA A 57 8.30 -16.82 0.65
N ALA A 58 7.94 -17.55 -0.41
CA ALA A 58 8.82 -18.53 -1.05
C ALA A 58 10.09 -17.86 -1.61
N ALA A 59 9.96 -16.69 -2.25
CA ALA A 59 11.10 -15.89 -2.71
C ALA A 59 12.01 -15.42 -1.55
N ALA A 60 11.41 -14.96 -0.45
CA ALA A 60 12.15 -14.59 0.76
C ALA A 60 12.90 -15.79 1.36
N HIS A 61 12.25 -16.95 1.44
CA HIS A 61 12.83 -18.19 1.95
C HIS A 61 13.97 -18.71 1.07
N TYR A 62 13.86 -18.58 -0.26
CA TYR A 62 14.95 -18.89 -1.17
C TYR A 62 16.21 -18.05 -0.86
N SER A 63 15.99 -16.79 -0.45
CA SER A 63 17.04 -15.89 0.03
C SER A 63 17.47 -16.13 1.49
N LYS A 64 17.05 -17.23 2.12
CA LYS A 64 17.29 -17.58 3.53
C LYS A 64 16.80 -16.51 4.54
N ARG A 65 15.78 -15.73 4.16
CA ARG A 65 15.16 -14.73 5.04
C ARG A 65 13.83 -15.24 5.56
N ALA A 66 13.57 -14.98 6.84
CA ALA A 66 12.26 -15.22 7.47
C ALA A 66 11.29 -14.04 7.29
N LYS A 67 11.83 -12.83 7.08
CA LYS A 67 11.05 -11.61 6.87
C LYS A 67 10.90 -11.33 5.37
N ILE A 68 9.66 -11.12 4.96
CA ILE A 68 9.28 -10.70 3.60
C ILE A 68 9.59 -9.21 3.44
N LYS A 69 10.11 -8.82 2.27
CA LYS A 69 10.39 -7.46 1.86
C LYS A 69 9.60 -7.10 0.60
N LEU A 70 9.51 -5.82 0.27
CA LEU A 70 8.89 -5.34 -0.97
C LEU A 70 9.54 -5.94 -2.23
N GLU A 71 10.85 -6.19 -2.20
CA GLU A 71 11.57 -6.84 -3.30
C GLU A 71 11.05 -8.25 -3.62
N ASP A 72 10.54 -8.97 -2.61
CA ASP A 72 10.03 -10.32 -2.81
C ASP A 72 8.73 -10.29 -3.62
N PHE A 73 7.89 -9.27 -3.43
CA PHE A 73 6.69 -9.05 -4.24
C PHE A 73 7.04 -8.61 -5.67
N ARG A 74 8.06 -7.75 -5.85
CA ARG A 74 8.57 -7.42 -7.19
C ARG A 74 9.09 -8.64 -7.93
N PHE A 75 9.85 -9.49 -7.24
CA PHE A 75 10.40 -10.70 -7.83
C PHE A 75 9.32 -11.73 -8.18
N MET A 76 8.27 -11.84 -7.36
CA MET A 76 7.10 -12.66 -7.66
C MET A 76 6.43 -12.19 -8.96
N LEU A 77 6.21 -10.88 -9.12
CA LEU A 77 5.55 -10.28 -10.29
C LEU A 77 6.41 -10.25 -11.57
N ARG A 78 7.62 -10.84 -11.58
CA ARG A 78 8.55 -10.78 -12.72
C ARG A 78 8.00 -11.32 -14.06
N GLY A 79 6.96 -12.16 -14.01
CA GLY A 79 6.30 -12.71 -15.19
C GLY A 79 5.13 -11.87 -15.72
N ASP A 80 4.71 -10.84 -14.97
CA ASP A 80 3.59 -9.96 -15.31
C ASP A 80 4.12 -8.52 -15.37
N GLU A 81 4.62 -8.14 -16.55
CA GLU A 81 5.23 -6.82 -16.79
C GLU A 81 4.27 -5.67 -16.46
N GLY A 82 2.97 -5.84 -16.69
CA GLY A 82 1.95 -4.83 -16.42
C GLY A 82 1.77 -4.57 -14.93
N LYS A 83 1.62 -5.63 -14.12
CA LYS A 83 1.53 -5.48 -12.66
C LYS A 83 2.84 -5.00 -12.06
N LEU A 84 3.98 -5.50 -12.55
CA LEU A 84 5.29 -5.08 -12.07
C LEU A 84 5.57 -3.59 -12.34
N GLY A 85 5.22 -3.11 -13.55
CA GLY A 85 5.31 -1.71 -13.91
C GLY A 85 4.47 -0.84 -12.98
N ARG A 86 3.19 -1.18 -12.81
CA ARG A 86 2.27 -0.45 -11.93
C ARG A 86 2.75 -0.39 -10.48
N VAL A 87 3.27 -1.49 -9.93
CA VAL A 87 3.82 -1.51 -8.57
C VAL A 87 5.06 -0.63 -8.46
N SER A 88 5.93 -0.64 -9.48
CA SER A 88 7.14 0.20 -9.49
C SER A 88 6.78 1.69 -9.53
N GLU A 89 5.88 2.09 -10.43
CA GLU A 89 5.38 3.46 -10.53
C GLU A 89 4.75 3.94 -9.22
N MET A 90 3.91 3.12 -8.59
CA MET A 90 3.25 3.48 -7.33
C MET A 90 4.26 3.74 -6.20
N LEU A 91 5.30 2.91 -6.09
CA LEU A 91 6.36 3.05 -5.09
C LEU A 91 7.25 4.29 -5.35
N GLU A 92 7.48 4.62 -6.62
CA GLU A 92 8.20 5.85 -7.00
C GLU A 92 7.38 7.10 -6.64
N LEU A 93 6.08 7.10 -6.95
CA LEU A 93 5.17 8.18 -6.60
C LEU A 93 5.07 8.39 -5.08
N GLU A 94 5.03 7.31 -4.29
CA GLU A 94 5.04 7.40 -2.82
C GLU A 94 6.33 8.05 -2.31
N LYS A 95 7.47 7.65 -2.86
CA LYS A 95 8.78 8.24 -2.52
C LYS A 95 8.83 9.73 -2.85
N ASP A 96 8.32 10.11 -4.02
CA ASP A 96 8.27 11.50 -4.45
C ASP A 96 7.34 12.34 -3.58
N LEU A 97 6.15 11.84 -3.24
CA LEU A 97 5.23 12.49 -2.30
C LEU A 97 5.87 12.69 -0.93
N LYS A 98 6.59 11.68 -0.43
CA LYS A 98 7.30 11.76 0.85
C LYS A 98 8.42 12.80 0.82
N ASN A 99 9.17 12.88 -0.28
CA ASN A 99 10.22 13.89 -0.45
C ASN A 99 9.64 15.30 -0.52
N LYS A 100 8.53 15.48 -1.25
CA LYS A 100 7.83 16.77 -1.33
C LYS A 100 7.34 17.23 0.04
N ARG A 101 6.69 16.35 0.81
CA ARG A 101 6.23 16.68 2.18
C ARG A 101 7.37 17.17 3.08
N LYS A 102 8.51 16.46 3.06
CA LYS A 102 9.70 16.87 3.84
C LYS A 102 10.22 18.26 3.46
N ALA A 103 10.16 18.62 2.18
CA ALA A 103 10.60 19.94 1.73
C ALA A 103 9.70 21.08 2.24
N PHE A 104 8.43 20.80 2.53
CA PHE A 104 7.53 21.75 3.18
C PHE A 104 7.80 21.84 4.69
N ASP A 105 7.98 20.71 5.38
CA ASP A 105 8.28 20.70 6.82
C ASP A 105 9.56 21.48 7.16
N THR A 106 10.61 21.37 6.33
CA THR A 106 11.85 22.15 6.51
C THR A 106 11.70 23.65 6.20
N ASN A 107 10.70 24.05 5.41
CA ASN A 107 10.47 25.46 5.10
C ASN A 107 9.71 26.17 6.23
N ASP A 108 8.82 25.47 6.94
CA ASP A 108 8.11 26.03 8.08
C ASP A 108 9.03 26.27 9.29
N GLU A 109 9.98 25.36 9.58
CA GLU A 109 10.99 25.58 10.62
C GLU A 109 11.87 26.80 10.34
N VAL A 110 12.27 27.00 9.08
CA VAL A 110 13.06 28.18 8.67
C VAL A 110 12.21 29.45 8.67
N ALA A 111 10.92 29.37 8.35
CA ALA A 111 10.02 30.52 8.42
C ALA A 111 9.75 30.96 9.87
N GLU A 112 9.54 30.01 10.80
CA GLU A 112 9.38 30.34 12.22
C GLU A 112 10.67 30.89 12.85
N GLU A 113 11.85 30.38 12.48
CA GLU A 113 13.13 30.93 12.95
C GLU A 113 13.38 32.35 12.43
N VAL A 114 13.02 32.64 11.17
CA VAL A 114 13.18 33.98 10.58
C VAL A 114 12.20 34.98 11.20
N VAL A 115 10.94 34.57 11.42
CA VAL A 115 9.93 35.40 12.09
C VAL A 115 10.33 35.66 13.55
N GLY A 116 10.80 34.65 14.28
CA GLY A 116 11.28 34.81 15.66
C GLY A 116 12.47 35.78 15.75
N ARG A 117 13.40 35.75 14.79
CA ARG A 117 14.52 36.70 14.72
C ARG A 117 14.06 38.14 14.42
N GLU A 118 13.09 38.31 13.54
CA GLU A 118 12.55 39.63 13.21
C GLU A 118 11.71 40.25 14.35
N GLU A 119 11.13 39.43 15.24
CA GLU A 119 10.44 39.90 16.44
C GLU A 119 11.42 40.28 17.55
N GLU A 120 12.46 39.49 17.79
CA GLU A 120 13.52 39.82 18.77
C GLU A 120 14.28 41.10 18.38
N GLU A 121 14.60 41.30 17.10
CA GLU A 121 15.27 42.52 16.62
C GLU A 121 14.40 43.79 16.77
N LYS A 122 13.07 43.67 16.79
CA LYS A 122 12.15 44.80 17.00
C LYS A 122 11.95 45.15 18.47
N GLU A 123 12.02 44.18 19.37
CA GLU A 123 11.95 44.44 20.82
C GLU A 123 13.25 45.04 21.37
N GLU A 124 14.41 44.80 20.75
CA GLU A 124 15.68 45.43 21.14
C GLU A 124 15.85 46.87 20.64
N GLU A 125 15.05 47.31 19.67
CA GLU A 125 15.10 48.67 19.08
C GLU A 125 14.11 49.68 19.73
N GLU A 126 13.26 49.25 20.67
CA GLU A 126 12.33 50.09 21.46
C GLU A 126 12.86 50.37 22.89
#